data_AF-A0AAP5H3G4-F1
#
_entry.id   AF-A0AAP5H3G4-F1
#
_cell.length_a   1.000
_cell.length_b   1.000
_cell.length_c   1.000
_cell.angle_alpha   90.00
_cell.angle_beta   90.00
_cell.angle_gamma   90.00
#
_symmetry.space_group_name_H-M   'P 1'
#
loop_
_entity.id
_entity.type
_entity.pdbx_description
1 polymer ?
#
loop_
_entity_poly.entity_id
_entity_poly.type
_entity_poly.pdbx_seq_one_letter_code
_entity_poly.pdbx_strand_id
1 'polypeptide(L)'
;MKRIKMACMTCSILLVSVLSACGADNILHGKSDHWDVALQRSTGIYSITYIGDETYIRDFVFDLTGTNINQQGSSLSEQKKPFKMSGTITNTEDTKDPLEFKISWNNQSESITFE
;
A
#
# COMPACT_ATOMS: atom_id res chain seq x y z
N MET A 1 -14.49 -23.64 -48.01
CA MET A 1 -14.49 -23.94 -46.55
C MET A 1 -13.09 -24.24 -45.95
N LYS A 2 -11.99 -23.58 -46.39
CA LYS A 2 -10.65 -23.78 -45.79
C LYS A 2 -10.01 -22.51 -45.19
N ARG A 3 -10.47 -21.30 -45.57
CA ARG A 3 -9.88 -20.03 -45.10
C ARG A 3 -10.51 -19.49 -43.80
N ILE A 4 -11.76 -19.84 -43.51
CA ILE A 4 -12.49 -19.36 -42.33
C ILE A 4 -11.96 -19.97 -41.02
N LYS A 5 -11.48 -21.22 -41.06
CA LYS A 5 -10.89 -21.88 -39.88
C LYS A 5 -9.53 -21.30 -39.47
N MET A 6 -8.80 -20.68 -40.39
CA MET A 6 -7.45 -20.16 -40.13
C MET A 6 -7.47 -18.77 -39.48
N ALA A 7 -8.50 -17.96 -39.74
CA ALA A 7 -8.67 -16.64 -39.15
C ALA A 7 -9.17 -16.67 -37.70
N CYS A 8 -9.97 -17.68 -37.32
CA CYS A 8 -10.41 -17.83 -35.94
C CYS A 8 -9.27 -18.22 -34.98
N MET A 9 -8.26 -18.96 -35.48
CA MET A 9 -7.17 -19.45 -34.63
C MET A 9 -6.14 -18.36 -34.28
N THR A 10 -5.92 -17.39 -35.16
CA THR A 10 -5.03 -16.24 -34.91
C THR A 10 -5.65 -15.19 -33.99
N CYS A 11 -6.98 -15.04 -33.99
CA CYS A 11 -7.67 -14.13 -33.08
C CYS A 11 -7.58 -14.58 -31.61
N SER A 12 -7.58 -15.89 -31.36
CA SER A 12 -7.44 -16.45 -30.01
C SER A 12 -6.05 -16.25 -29.41
N ILE A 13 -4.99 -16.19 -30.22
CA ILE A 13 -3.61 -16.00 -29.74
C ILE A 13 -3.38 -14.53 -29.37
N LEU A 14 -3.96 -13.59 -30.13
CA LEU A 14 -3.86 -12.15 -29.87
C LEU A 14 -4.63 -11.71 -28.62
N LEU A 15 -5.76 -12.36 -28.30
CA LEU A 15 -6.53 -12.05 -27.08
C LEU A 15 -5.86 -12.56 -25.81
N VAL A 16 -5.07 -13.64 -25.88
CA VAL A 16 -4.32 -14.18 -24.73
C VAL A 16 -3.10 -13.30 -24.38
N SER A 17 -2.48 -12.63 -25.37
CA SER A 17 -1.35 -11.74 -25.12
C SER A 17 -1.69 -10.43 -24.39
N VAL A 18 -2.96 -10.05 -24.27
CA VAL A 18 -3.37 -8.82 -23.56
C VAL A 18 -3.59 -9.07 -22.06
N LEU A 19 -3.73 -10.33 -21.62
CA LEU A 19 -3.96 -10.67 -20.21
C LEU A 19 -2.69 -10.75 -19.37
N SER A 20 -1.50 -10.73 -19.99
CA SER A 20 -0.20 -10.85 -19.30
C SER A 20 0.48 -9.51 -19.00
N ALA A 21 -0.17 -8.38 -19.28
CA ALA A 21 0.36 -7.04 -19.02
C ALA A 21 -0.46 -6.25 -17.99
N CYS A 22 -1.18 -6.93 -17.10
CA CYS A 22 -1.41 -6.39 -15.76
C CYS A 22 -0.26 -6.90 -14.90
N GLY A 23 0.85 -6.14 -14.87
CA GLY A 23 1.79 -6.30 -13.76
C GLY A 23 0.97 -6.13 -12.50
N ALA A 24 0.83 -7.19 -11.71
CA ALA A 24 0.19 -7.09 -10.42
C ALA A 24 1.02 -6.08 -9.63
N ASP A 25 0.55 -4.84 -9.56
CA ASP A 25 1.13 -3.84 -8.67
C ASP A 25 1.14 -4.49 -7.28
N ASN A 26 2.33 -4.71 -6.74
CA ASN A 26 2.51 -5.37 -5.46
C ASN A 26 2.13 -4.37 -4.35
N ILE A 27 0.83 -4.12 -4.23
CA ILE A 27 0.24 -3.31 -3.19
C ILE A 27 -0.01 -4.23 -2.00
N LEU A 28 0.74 -4.00 -0.95
CA LEU A 28 0.57 -4.67 0.32
C LEU A 28 -0.49 -3.93 1.11
N HIS A 29 -1.40 -4.68 1.72
CA HIS A 29 -2.45 -4.16 2.58
C HIS A 29 -2.30 -4.74 3.98
N GLY A 30 -2.26 -3.88 4.98
CA GLY A 30 -2.02 -4.24 6.37
C GLY A 30 -3.02 -3.49 7.24
N LYS A 31 -3.58 -4.18 8.22
CA LYS A 31 -4.61 -3.63 9.10
C LYS A 31 -4.28 -3.94 10.55
N SER A 32 -4.58 -2.98 11.41
CA SER A 32 -4.67 -3.14 12.85
C SER A 32 -6.10 -2.79 13.29
N ASP A 33 -6.34 -2.63 14.58
CA ASP A 33 -7.68 -2.34 15.10
C ASP A 33 -8.18 -0.96 14.63
N HIS A 34 -7.28 0.04 14.51
CA HIS A 34 -7.66 1.41 14.18
C HIS A 34 -7.09 1.94 12.86
N TRP A 35 -6.20 1.19 12.21
CA TRP A 35 -5.50 1.66 11.01
C TRP A 35 -5.57 0.68 9.85
N ASP A 36 -5.77 1.24 8.65
CA ASP A 36 -5.62 0.55 7.36
C ASP A 36 -4.46 1.20 6.60
N VAL A 37 -3.42 0.40 6.33
CA VAL A 37 -2.21 0.84 5.65
C VAL A 37 -2.08 0.10 4.33
N ALA A 38 -1.84 0.84 3.26
CA ALA A 38 -1.50 0.31 1.96
C ALA A 38 -0.11 0.80 1.55
N LEU A 39 0.70 -0.08 0.97
CA LEU A 39 2.04 0.23 0.46
C LEU A 39 2.22 -0.40 -0.93
N GLN A 40 2.46 0.42 -1.94
CA GLN A 40 2.88 -0.03 -3.26
C GLN A 40 4.42 -0.13 -3.28
N ARG A 41 4.98 -1.34 -3.10
CA ARG A 41 6.44 -1.55 -3.00
C ARG A 41 7.21 -1.00 -4.22
N SER A 42 6.64 -1.12 -5.42
CA SER A 42 7.27 -0.70 -6.68
C SER A 42 7.49 0.82 -6.81
N THR A 43 6.68 1.62 -6.12
CA THR A 43 6.73 3.09 -6.18
C THR A 43 7.03 3.74 -4.82
N GLY A 44 6.99 2.95 -3.75
CA GLY A 44 7.10 3.42 -2.36
C GLY A 44 5.91 4.25 -1.89
N ILE A 45 4.86 4.37 -2.70
CA ILE A 45 3.66 5.12 -2.32
C ILE A 45 2.95 4.36 -1.21
N TYR A 46 2.71 5.05 -0.10
CA TYR A 46 1.94 4.51 1.00
C TYR A 46 0.73 5.39 1.31
N SER A 47 -0.29 4.78 1.93
CA SER A 47 -1.39 5.49 2.55
C SER A 47 -1.74 4.88 3.89
N ILE A 48 -1.97 5.71 4.90
CA ILE A 48 -2.41 5.36 6.24
C ILE A 48 -3.79 5.98 6.43
N THR A 49 -4.80 5.15 6.71
CA THR A 49 -6.20 5.57 6.85
C THR A 49 -6.73 5.17 8.21
N TYR A 50 -7.35 6.11 8.92
CA TYR A 50 -8.00 5.82 10.18
C TYR A 50 -9.33 5.08 9.96
N ILE A 51 -9.49 3.93 10.61
CA ILE A 51 -10.71 3.11 10.56
C ILE A 51 -11.39 2.97 11.92
N GLY A 52 -10.79 3.48 12.99
CA GLY A 52 -11.38 3.51 14.33
C GLY A 52 -12.55 4.48 14.49
N ASP A 53 -13.12 4.53 15.71
CA ASP A 53 -14.35 5.27 16.01
C ASP A 53 -14.12 6.68 16.61
N GLU A 54 -12.89 7.02 16.97
CA GLU A 54 -12.53 8.32 17.50
C GLU A 54 -12.80 9.45 16.50
N THR A 55 -13.38 10.54 17.00
CA THR A 55 -13.69 11.72 16.18
C THR A 55 -12.45 12.54 15.86
N TYR A 56 -11.47 12.54 16.78
CA TYR A 56 -10.25 13.34 16.71
C TYR A 56 -9.01 12.46 16.88
N ILE A 57 -8.03 12.70 16.03
CA ILE A 57 -6.70 12.10 16.07
C ILE A 57 -5.73 13.19 16.50
N ARG A 58 -5.09 13.01 17.66
CA ARG A 58 -4.09 13.92 18.21
C ARG A 58 -2.72 13.30 18.21
N ASP A 59 -1.74 14.17 18.04
CA ASP A 59 -0.31 13.84 18.15
C ASP A 59 0.07 12.63 17.27
N PHE A 60 -0.52 12.56 16.08
CA PHE A 60 -0.29 11.45 15.16
C PHE A 60 1.17 11.47 14.68
N VAL A 61 1.85 10.35 14.89
CA VAL A 61 3.20 10.06 14.42
C VAL A 61 3.21 8.62 13.93
N PHE A 62 3.96 8.34 12.86
CA PHE A 62 4.32 6.98 12.50
C PHE A 62 5.82 6.86 12.28
N ASP A 63 6.37 5.72 12.68
CA ASP A 63 7.71 5.27 12.34
C ASP A 63 7.60 4.11 11.35
N LEU A 64 8.35 4.18 10.27
CA LEU A 64 8.52 3.10 9.31
C LEU A 64 9.93 2.54 9.42
N THR A 65 10.04 1.26 9.74
CA THR A 65 11.31 0.55 9.88
C THR A 65 11.38 -0.67 8.96
N GLY A 66 12.57 -0.95 8.46
CA GLY A 66 12.91 -2.14 7.70
C GLY A 66 14.38 -2.15 7.33
N THR A 67 14.81 -3.16 6.58
CA THR A 67 16.21 -3.21 6.12
C THR A 67 16.54 -1.98 5.28
N ASN A 68 17.49 -1.18 5.77
CA ASN A 68 17.92 0.10 5.17
C ASN A 68 16.81 1.16 5.04
N ILE A 69 15.69 0.99 5.73
CA ILE A 69 14.58 1.95 5.76
C ILE A 69 14.35 2.38 7.20
N ASN A 70 14.43 3.69 7.42
CA ASN A 70 14.04 4.34 8.66
C ASN A 70 13.46 5.71 8.32
N GLN A 71 12.15 5.86 8.42
CA GLN A 71 11.44 7.10 8.12
C GLN A 71 10.40 7.39 9.19
N GLN A 72 10.17 8.67 9.47
CA GLN A 72 9.13 9.12 10.38
C GLN A 72 8.27 10.16 9.68
N GLY A 73 6.96 10.13 9.96
CA GLY A 73 6.05 11.20 9.55
C GLY A 73 5.05 11.54 10.65
N SER A 74 4.50 12.74 10.58
CA SER A 74 3.54 13.26 11.55
C SER A 74 2.53 14.16 10.89
N SER A 75 1.36 14.34 11.52
CA SER A 75 0.36 15.32 11.09
C SER A 75 0.36 16.56 11.98
N LEU A 76 -0.56 17.48 11.71
CA LEU A 76 -0.89 18.54 12.66
C LEU A 76 -1.33 17.94 14.01
N SER A 77 -1.23 18.75 15.06
CA SER A 77 -1.47 18.34 16.46
C SER A 77 -2.85 17.73 16.72
N GLU A 78 -3.87 18.15 15.97
CA GLU A 78 -5.20 17.57 16.01
C GLU A 78 -5.81 17.53 14.61
N GLN A 79 -6.45 16.41 14.27
CA GLN A 79 -7.15 16.19 13.01
C GLN A 79 -8.52 15.55 13.27
N LYS A 80 -9.54 15.98 12.52
CA LYS A 80 -10.90 15.42 12.61
C LYS A 80 -11.08 14.31 11.56
N LYS A 81 -11.86 13.26 11.88
CA LYS A 81 -12.25 12.23 10.90
C LYS A 81 -13.00 12.85 9.69
N PRO A 82 -12.76 12.37 8.44
CA PRO A 82 -11.86 11.30 8.05
C PRO A 82 -10.39 11.72 8.13
N PHE A 83 -9.55 10.87 8.72
CA PHE A 83 -8.10 11.06 8.72
C PHE A 83 -7.45 10.10 7.75
N LYS A 84 -6.68 10.66 6.82
CA LYS A 84 -5.88 9.93 5.85
C LYS A 84 -4.58 10.68 5.60
N MET A 85 -3.47 9.95 5.59
CA MET A 85 -2.16 10.45 5.18
C MET A 85 -1.61 9.57 4.07
N SER A 86 -0.82 10.16 3.18
CA SER A 86 -0.07 9.43 2.17
C SER A 86 1.28 10.10 1.96
N GLY A 87 2.24 9.30 1.53
CA GLY A 87 3.57 9.78 1.19
C GLY A 87 4.31 8.78 0.31
N THR A 88 5.61 8.99 0.21
CA THR A 88 6.49 8.15 -0.61
C THR A 88 7.71 7.78 0.22
N ILE A 89 8.03 6.49 0.22
CA ILE A 89 9.23 5.94 0.84
C ILE A 89 10.25 5.71 -0.27
N THR A 90 11.50 6.08 -0.03
CA THR A 90 12.58 5.86 -0.98
C THR A 90 13.14 4.46 -0.82
N ASN A 91 13.50 3.79 -1.93
CA ASN A 91 14.17 2.50 -1.98
C ASN A 91 13.34 1.31 -1.45
N THR A 92 12.01 1.36 -1.56
CA THR A 92 11.14 0.23 -1.21
C THR A 92 11.14 -0.89 -2.25
N GLU A 93 11.48 -0.57 -3.49
CA GLU A 93 11.58 -1.52 -4.58
C GLU A 93 12.75 -2.51 -4.39
N ASP A 94 13.78 -2.06 -3.66
CA ASP A 94 14.99 -2.83 -3.39
C ASP A 94 14.87 -3.72 -2.14
N THR A 95 13.85 -3.48 -1.31
CA THR A 95 13.64 -4.24 -0.06
C THR A 95 12.67 -5.39 -0.26
N LYS A 96 13.14 -6.60 0.07
CA LYS A 96 12.31 -7.81 0.18
C LYS A 96 12.06 -8.20 1.63
N ASP A 97 12.67 -7.47 2.55
CA ASP A 97 12.54 -7.74 3.97
C ASP A 97 11.23 -7.15 4.51
N PRO A 98 10.77 -7.62 5.67
CA PRO A 98 9.59 -7.09 6.28
C PRO A 98 9.70 -5.59 6.58
N LEU A 99 8.58 -4.88 6.40
CA LEU A 99 8.44 -3.47 6.73
C LEU A 99 7.44 -3.30 7.86
N GLU A 100 7.78 -2.56 8.90
CA GLU A 100 6.90 -2.28 10.04
C GLU A 100 6.53 -0.80 10.06
N PHE A 101 5.22 -0.53 10.06
CA PHE A 101 4.65 0.76 10.42
C PHE A 101 4.23 0.72 11.88
N LYS A 102 4.91 1.49 12.72
CA LYS A 102 4.49 1.74 14.10
C LYS A 102 3.80 3.10 14.16
N ILE A 103 2.50 3.11 14.43
CA ILE A 103 1.64 4.28 14.42
C ILE A 103 1.29 4.63 15.87
N SER A 104 1.40 5.91 16.24
CA SER A 104 1.03 6.44 17.55
C SER A 104 0.08 7.63 17.41
N TRP A 105 -0.99 7.66 18.22
CA TRP A 105 -1.99 8.73 18.24
C TRP A 105 -2.74 8.69 19.58
N ASN A 106 -3.28 9.81 20.07
CA ASN A 106 -4.13 9.83 21.28
C ASN A 106 -3.57 9.04 22.50
N ASN A 107 -2.25 8.99 22.69
CA ASN A 107 -1.54 8.16 23.70
C ASN A 107 -1.72 6.64 23.52
N GLN A 108 -2.06 6.18 22.33
CA GLN A 108 -2.15 4.79 21.90
C GLN A 108 -1.11 4.51 20.82
N SER A 109 -0.80 3.23 20.59
CA SER A 109 0.08 2.83 19.50
C SER A 109 -0.25 1.44 18.97
N GLU A 110 -0.10 1.26 17.66
CA GLU A 110 -0.29 0.01 16.95
C GLU A 110 0.86 -0.21 15.96
N SER A 111 1.16 -1.48 15.67
CA SER A 111 2.14 -1.86 14.66
C SER A 111 1.47 -2.68 13.56
N ILE A 112 1.83 -2.41 12.31
CA ILE A 112 1.44 -3.17 11.13
C ILE A 112 2.70 -3.61 10.41
N THR A 113 2.88 -4.91 10.23
CA THR A 113 4.04 -5.50 9.53
C THR A 113 3.63 -6.06 8.18
N PHE A 114 4.43 -5.77 7.17
CA PHE A 114 4.30 -6.27 5.81
C PHE A 114 5.44 -7.25 5.52
N GLU A 115 5.11 -8.50 5.19
CA GLU A 115 6.09 -9.53 4.77
C GLU A 115 6.52 -9.35 3.31
#